data_AF-A0A3B0PEV2-F1
#
_entry.id   AF-A0A3B0PEV2-F1
#
_cell.length_a   1.000
_cell.length_b   1.000
_cell.length_c   1.000
_cell.angle_alpha   90.00
_cell.angle_beta   90.00
_cell.angle_gamma   90.00
#
_symmetry.space_group_name_H-M   'P 1'
#
loop_
_entity.id
_entity.type
_entity.pdbx_description
1 polymer ?
#
loop_
_entity_poly.entity_id
_entity_poly.type
_entity_poly.pdbx_seq_one_letter_code
_entity_poly.pdbx_strand_id
1 'polypeptide(L)'
;MQTQLKDIILNVGRTGKLTFVAQLAPIELEGSIITYATLHNLEYINDLDIRINDYVYLIKAAEIIPKVIGVNLDKRPNNAKKLEFDYNCPSCHQPLVKKPEEVDW
;
A
#
# COMPACT_ATOMS: atom_id res chain seq x y z
N MET A 1 5.05 5.90 -14.70
CA MET A 1 6.28 5.22 -14.22
C MET A 1 5.88 3.98 -13.44
N GLN A 2 6.71 2.92 -13.42
CA GLN A 2 6.41 1.70 -12.66
C GLN A 2 7.65 1.17 -11.94
N THR A 3 7.45 0.55 -10.78
CA THR A 3 8.50 -0.12 -10.02
C THR A 3 7.95 -1.38 -9.34
N GLN A 4 8.83 -2.21 -8.79
CA GLN A 4 8.43 -3.40 -8.06
C GLN A 4 7.97 -3.04 -6.64
N LEU A 5 6.80 -3.55 -6.23
CA LEU A 5 6.32 -3.54 -4.86
C LEU A 5 7.02 -4.67 -4.09
N LYS A 6 7.88 -4.30 -3.13
CA LYS A 6 8.64 -5.25 -2.32
C LYS A 6 7.83 -5.77 -1.14
N ASP A 7 7.05 -4.90 -0.51
CA ASP A 7 6.27 -5.23 0.67
C ASP A 7 5.15 -4.21 0.91
N ILE A 8 4.21 -4.52 1.79
CA ILE A 8 3.17 -3.61 2.27
C ILE A 8 3.28 -3.50 3.80
N ILE A 9 3.54 -2.29 4.27
CA ILE A 9 3.72 -1.99 5.69
C ILE A 9 2.41 -1.41 6.24
N LEU A 10 1.97 -1.96 7.37
CA LEU A 10 0.83 -1.45 8.14
C LEU A 10 1.30 -0.46 9.19
N ASN A 11 0.77 0.77 9.16
CA ASN A 11 1.04 1.81 10.15
C ASN A 11 -0.21 2.11 10.97
N VAL A 12 -0.04 2.13 12.30
CA VAL A 12 -1.08 2.54 13.25
C VAL A 12 -0.86 4.00 13.61
N GLY A 13 -1.81 4.86 13.24
CA GLY A 13 -1.81 6.28 13.56
C GLY A 13 -2.09 6.56 15.03
N ARG A 14 -1.87 7.81 15.47
CA ARG A 14 -2.12 8.24 16.86
C ARG A 14 -3.56 8.04 17.32
N THR A 15 -4.51 8.06 16.39
CA THR A 15 -5.94 7.86 16.66
C THR A 15 -6.37 6.39 16.54
N GLY A 16 -5.42 5.46 16.35
CA GLY A 16 -5.72 4.05 16.07
C GLY A 16 -5.98 3.74 14.60
N LYS A 17 -6.14 4.77 13.75
CA LYS A 17 -6.39 4.62 12.32
C LYS A 17 -5.26 3.87 11.63
N LEU A 18 -5.61 2.84 10.86
CA LEU A 18 -4.68 2.09 10.06
C LEU A 18 -4.43 2.74 8.71
N THR A 19 -3.18 2.72 8.29
CA THR A 19 -2.76 3.18 6.96
C THR A 19 -1.78 2.18 6.36
N PHE A 20 -1.88 1.97 5.06
CA PHE A 20 -1.03 1.04 4.34
C PHE A 20 -0.03 1.80 3.48
N VAL A 21 1.22 1.36 3.55
CA VAL A 21 2.35 1.96 2.82
C VAL A 21 3.03 0.89 1.97
N ALA A 22 3.12 1.13 0.68
CA ALA A 22 3.90 0.33 -0.24
C ALA A 22 5.40 0.58 0.00
N GLN A 23 6.16 -0.49 0.24
CA GLN A 23 7.62 -0.47 0.15
C GLN A 23 8.03 -0.86 -1.27
N LEU A 24 8.83 -0.02 -1.92
CA LEU A 24 9.11 -0.10 -3.35
C LEU A 24 10.59 -0.39 -3.63
N ALA A 25 10.87 -1.00 -4.77
CA ALA A 25 12.19 -0.88 -5.37
C ALA A 25 12.46 0.60 -5.70
N PRO A 26 13.67 1.12 -5.39
CA PRO A 26 14.00 2.52 -5.63
C PRO A 26 13.69 2.93 -7.07
N ILE A 27 12.94 4.01 -7.23
CA ILE A 27 12.61 4.58 -8.53
C ILE A 27 12.76 6.09 -8.49
N GLU A 28 13.37 6.66 -9.52
CA GLU A 28 13.42 8.10 -9.69
C GLU A 28 12.09 8.62 -10.24
N LEU A 29 11.52 9.63 -9.59
CA LEU A 29 10.30 10.30 -10.00
C LEU A 29 10.46 11.81 -9.78
N GLU A 30 10.49 12.58 -10.88
CA GLU A 30 10.64 14.03 -10.86
C GLU A 30 11.84 14.49 -10.01
N GLY A 31 13.02 13.90 -10.25
CA GLY A 31 14.27 14.26 -9.55
C GLY A 31 14.36 13.79 -8.09
N SER A 32 13.42 12.98 -7.59
CA SER A 32 13.47 12.38 -6.26
C SER A 32 13.48 10.85 -6.34
N ILE A 33 14.27 10.19 -5.51
CA ILE A 33 14.23 8.73 -5.38
C ILE A 33 13.12 8.36 -4.40
N ILE A 34 12.14 7.61 -4.90
CA ILE A 34 11.00 7.12 -4.14
C ILE A 34 11.23 5.66 -3.77
N THR A 35 11.08 5.35 -2.49
CA THR A 35 11.14 3.98 -1.94
C THR A 35 9.87 3.60 -1.18
N TYR A 36 8.97 4.56 -0.95
CA TYR A 36 7.69 4.34 -0.27
C TYR A 36 6.58 5.10 -0.99
N ALA A 37 5.36 4.56 -0.97
CA ALA A 37 4.17 5.24 -1.48
C ALA A 37 2.92 4.86 -0.67
N THR A 38 1.93 5.74 -0.62
CA THR A 38 0.66 5.43 0.06
C THR A 38 -0.19 4.45 -0.73
N LEU A 39 -0.82 3.51 -0.02
CA LEU A 39 -1.87 2.61 -0.52
C LEU A 39 -3.25 2.97 0.05
N HIS A 40 -3.38 4.08 0.78
CA HIS A 40 -4.60 4.52 1.45
C HIS A 40 -5.11 3.53 2.52
N ASN A 41 -5.91 2.54 2.13
CA ASN A 41 -6.61 1.60 3.01
C ASN A 41 -6.68 0.20 2.39
N LEU A 42 -7.26 -0.76 3.13
CA LEU A 42 -7.32 -2.16 2.72
C LEU A 42 -8.23 -2.35 1.50
N GLU A 43 -9.32 -1.60 1.43
CA GLU A 43 -10.29 -1.59 0.34
C GLU A 43 -9.59 -1.17 -0.96
N TYR A 44 -8.79 -0.10 -0.94
CA TYR A 44 -8.01 0.34 -2.09
C TYR A 44 -7.02 -0.73 -2.60
N ILE A 45 -6.38 -1.47 -1.68
CA ILE A 45 -5.49 -2.60 -2.03
C ILE A 45 -6.28 -3.71 -2.72
N ASN A 46 -7.47 -4.03 -2.20
CA ASN A 46 -8.34 -5.08 -2.74
C ASN A 46 -8.95 -4.71 -4.09
N ASP A 47 -9.44 -3.48 -4.23
CA ASP A 47 -10.08 -2.97 -5.46
C ASP A 47 -9.11 -2.96 -6.64
N LEU A 48 -7.85 -2.64 -6.39
CA LEU A 48 -6.78 -2.66 -7.39
C LEU A 48 -6.06 -4.01 -7.49
N ASP A 49 -6.48 -5.01 -6.71
CA ASP A 49 -5.84 -6.34 -6.56
C ASP A 49 -4.32 -6.23 -6.40
N ILE A 50 -3.85 -5.34 -5.53
CA ILE A 50 -2.41 -5.11 -5.30
C ILE A 50 -1.81 -6.26 -4.50
N ARG A 51 -0.73 -6.85 -5.02
CA ARG A 51 -0.04 -7.99 -4.42
C ARG A 51 1.43 -7.70 -4.21
N ILE A 52 2.00 -8.20 -3.12
CA ILE A 52 3.45 -8.16 -2.87
C ILE A 52 4.15 -8.83 -4.05
N ASN A 53 5.26 -8.23 -4.51
CA ASN A 53 6.02 -8.54 -5.73
C ASN A 53 5.42 -8.03 -7.05
N ASP A 54 4.25 -7.39 -7.06
CA ASP A 54 3.71 -6.77 -8.27
C ASP A 54 4.58 -5.64 -8.81
N TYR A 55 4.47 -5.37 -10.11
CA TYR A 55 4.90 -4.09 -10.67
C TYR A 55 3.75 -3.10 -10.57
N VAL A 56 3.97 -1.97 -9.91
CA VAL A 56 2.94 -0.97 -9.61
C VAL A 56 3.22 0.37 -10.30
N TYR A 57 2.15 1.04 -10.72
CA TYR A 57 2.20 2.39 -11.28
C TYR A 57 2.13 3.44 -10.18
N LEU A 58 2.95 4.47 -10.32
CA LEU A 58 3.14 5.52 -9.31
C LEU A 58 2.93 6.91 -9.89
N ILE A 59 2.38 7.81 -9.06
CA ILE A 59 2.31 9.25 -9.29
C ILE A 59 2.77 10.01 -8.04
N LYS A 60 3.25 11.24 -8.21
CA LYS A 60 3.39 12.21 -7.11
C LYS A 60 2.06 12.95 -6.96
N ALA A 61 1.37 12.76 -5.84
CA ALA A 61 0.19 13.54 -5.52
C ALA A 61 0.63 14.89 -4.94
N ALA A 62 0.26 15.98 -5.61
CA ALA A 62 0.58 17.35 -5.20
C ALA A 62 2.07 17.57 -4.85
N GLU A 63 2.96 17.08 -5.74
CA GLU A 63 4.44 17.16 -5.68
C GLU A 63 5.14 16.39 -4.55
N ILE A 64 4.48 16.14 -3.41
CA ILE A 64 5.15 15.65 -2.19
C ILE A 64 4.87 14.17 -1.88
N ILE A 65 3.62 13.72 -1.95
CA ILE A 65 3.26 12.39 -1.44
C ILE A 65 3.13 11.40 -2.60
N PRO A 66 4.05 10.42 -2.74
CA PRO A 66 3.93 9.38 -3.75
C PRO A 66 2.76 8.44 -3.46
N LYS A 67 1.99 8.10 -4.50
CA LYS A 67 0.82 7.23 -4.44
C LYS A 67 0.90 6.13 -5.50
N VAL A 68 0.53 4.91 -5.13
CA VAL A 68 0.26 3.82 -6.08
C VAL A 68 -1.11 4.00 -6.70
N ILE A 69 -1.21 3.97 -8.03
CA ILE A 69 -2.47 4.17 -8.78
C ILE A 69 -2.99 2.92 -9.48
N GLY A 70 -2.22 1.84 -9.48
CA GLY A 70 -2.63 0.59 -10.11
C GLY A 70 -1.49 -0.41 -10.25
N VAL A 71 -1.83 -1.59 -10.73
CA VAL A 71 -0.90 -2.70 -10.98
C VAL A 71 -0.71 -2.89 -12.47
N ASN A 72 0.53 -3.17 -12.88
CA ASN A 72 0.82 -3.69 -14.20
C ASN A 72 0.62 -5.22 -14.22
N LEU A 73 -0.59 -5.64 -14.59
CA LEU A 73 -0.98 -7.05 -14.63
C LEU A 73 -0.17 -7.86 -15.65
N ASP A 74 0.28 -7.25 -16.75
CA ASP A 74 1.09 -7.91 -17.78
C ASP A 74 2.47 -8.33 -17.26
N LYS A 75 2.95 -7.67 -16.18
CA LYS A 75 4.22 -7.96 -15.52
C LYS A 75 4.07 -8.67 -14.18
N ARG A 76 2.86 -9.12 -13.83
CA ARG A 76 2.62 -9.81 -12.56
C ARG A 76 3.44 -11.11 -12.52
N PRO A 77 4.38 -11.26 -11.58
CA PRO A 77 5.16 -12.47 -11.49
C PRO A 77 4.35 -13.59 -10.81
N ASN A 78 4.72 -14.85 -11.07
CA ASN A 78 4.05 -16.01 -10.48
C ASN A 78 4.18 -16.08 -8.94
N ASN A 79 5.15 -15.37 -8.36
CA ASN A 79 5.33 -15.27 -6.91
C ASN A 79 4.61 -14.06 -6.29
N ALA A 80 3.69 -13.42 -7.01
CA ALA A 80 2.86 -12.34 -6.48
C ALA A 80 1.90 -12.86 -5.41
N LYS A 81 1.95 -12.27 -4.21
CA LYS A 81 1.16 -12.72 -3.05
C LYS A 81 0.18 -11.64 -2.59
N LYS A 82 -1.07 -12.05 -2.35
CA LYS A 82 -2.05 -11.16 -1.72
C LYS A 82 -1.56 -10.74 -0.34
N LEU A 83 -1.95 -9.54 0.08
CA LEU A 83 -1.71 -9.09 1.43
C LEU A 83 -2.47 -9.99 2.41
N GLU A 84 -1.75 -10.66 3.30
CA GLU A 84 -2.33 -11.33 4.45
C GLU A 84 -2.55 -10.28 5.53
N PHE A 85 -3.80 -9.86 5.70
CA PHE A 85 -4.19 -8.89 6.72
C PHE A 85 -4.77 -9.61 7.93
N ASP A 86 -4.07 -9.55 9.06
CA ASP A 86 -4.61 -10.01 10.34
C ASP A 86 -5.53 -8.92 10.91
N TYR A 87 -6.70 -9.33 11.39
CA TYR A 87 -7.68 -8.44 12.03
C TYR A 87 -7.29 -8.06 13.45
N ASN A 88 -6.01 -8.14 13.80
CA ASN A 88 -5.45 -7.74 15.09
C ASN A 88 -4.51 -6.55 14.89
N CYS A 89 -4.59 -5.57 15.78
CA CYS A 89 -3.72 -4.40 15.74
C CYS A 89 -2.26 -4.83 15.99
N PRO A 90 -1.29 -4.49 15.11
CA PRO A 90 0.11 -4.88 15.29
C PRO A 90 0.79 -4.18 16.48
N SER A 91 0.18 -3.11 17.01
CA SER A 91 0.73 -2.34 18.15
C SER A 91 0.25 -2.88 19.50
N CYS A 92 -1.04 -3.20 19.64
CA CYS A 92 -1.64 -3.62 20.91
C CYS A 92 -2.26 -5.02 20.91
N HIS A 93 -2.26 -5.72 19.77
CA HIS A 93 -2.83 -7.06 19.57
C HIS A 93 -4.34 -7.17 19.85
N GLN A 94 -5.06 -6.04 19.94
CA GLN A 94 -6.51 -6.06 20.07
C GLN A 94 -7.19 -6.24 18.71
N PRO A 95 -8.39 -6.85 18.66
CA PRO A 95 -9.17 -6.97 17.43
C PRO A 95 -9.45 -5.59 16.83
N LEU A 96 -9.17 -5.46 15.53
CA LEU A 96 -9.50 -4.29 14.74
C LEU A 96 -11.01 -4.22 14.51
N VAL A 97 -11.57 -3.03 14.66
CA VAL A 97 -13.01 -2.80 14.50
C VAL A 97 -13.20 -1.80 13.37
N LYS A 98 -13.70 -2.28 12.23
CA LYS A 98 -14.19 -1.38 11.18
C LYS A 98 -15.52 -0.79 11.60
N LYS A 99 -15.60 0.53 11.71
CA LYS A 99 -16.88 1.19 11.90
C LYS A 99 -17.67 1.15 10.58
N PRO A 100 -18.97 0.82 10.60
CA PRO A 100 -19.75 0.64 9.36
C PRO A 100 -19.82 1.88 8.47
N GLU A 101 -19.60 3.08 9.04
CA GLU A 101 -19.65 4.36 8.33
C GLU A 101 -18.29 4.84 7.82
N GLU A 102 -17.20 4.13 8.14
CA GLU A 102 -15.83 4.53 7.78
C GLU A 102 -15.21 3.56 6.77
N VAL A 103 -14.51 4.12 5.76
CA VAL A 103 -13.73 3.32 4.80
C VAL A 103 -12.46 2.78 5.46
N ASP A 104 -11.96 3.46 6.48
CA ASP A 104 -10.71 3.13 7.14
C ASP A 104 -10.93 2.30 8.42
N TRP A 105 -9.92 1.50 8.78
CA TRP A 105 -9.89 0.63 9.97
C TRP A 105 -9.20 1.30 11.16
#